data_AF-X0S846-F1
#
_entry.id   AF-X0S846-F1
#
_cell.length_a   1.000
_cell.length_b   1.000
_cell.length_c   1.000
_cell.angle_alpha   90.00
_cell.angle_beta   90.00
_cell.angle_gamma   90.00
#
_symmetry.space_group_name_H-M   'P 1'
#
loop_
_entity.id
_entity.type
_entity.pdbx_description
1 polymer ?
#
loop_
_entity_poly.entity_id
_entity_poly.type
_entity_poly.pdbx_seq_one_letter_code
_entity_poly.pdbx_strand_id
1 'polypeptide(L)'
;KVIMQAIGNNAKNYLNPPIQNISYKGILKTSKEIIKWFKRSKDIEGDFKTTAMLMEKAGTGGALFRNLYRDFLKESYQILKVKEVKESYDMFIDIARLWKAVSKLFMKAGETKDIEYINKASEILVEISDKEKEAMNILLNACQE
;
A
#
# COMPACT_ATOMS: atom_id res chain seq x y z
N LYS A 1 5.28 -26.81 -1.21
CA LYS A 1 5.63 -26.48 -2.61
C LYS A 1 4.68 -25.45 -3.24
N VAL A 2 3.36 -25.68 -3.24
CA VAL A 2 2.38 -24.77 -3.88
C VAL A 2 2.38 -23.35 -3.28
N ILE A 3 2.45 -23.21 -1.95
CA ILE A 3 2.43 -21.89 -1.28
C ILE A 3 3.63 -21.03 -1.70
N MET A 4 4.85 -21.58 -1.63
CA MET A 4 6.07 -20.86 -2.07
C MET A 4 6.00 -20.46 -3.55
N GLN A 5 5.50 -21.34 -4.41
CA GLN A 5 5.32 -21.01 -5.83
C GLN A 5 4.31 -19.86 -6.04
N ALA A 6 3.20 -19.86 -5.30
CA ALA A 6 2.21 -18.79 -5.35
C ALA A 6 2.80 -17.44 -4.87
N ILE A 7 3.57 -17.46 -3.77
CA ILE A 7 4.29 -16.30 -3.25
C ILE A 7 5.27 -15.75 -4.31
N GLY A 8 6.15 -16.61 -4.84
CA GLY A 8 7.15 -16.22 -5.82
C GLY A 8 6.53 -15.66 -7.11
N ASN A 9 5.46 -16.27 -7.61
CA ASN A 9 4.72 -15.77 -8.77
C ASN A 9 4.09 -14.39 -8.50
N ASN A 10 3.48 -14.22 -7.34
CA ASN A 10 2.89 -12.93 -6.96
C ASN A 10 3.96 -11.84 -6.84
N ALA A 11 5.06 -12.12 -6.14
CA ALA A 11 6.17 -11.19 -5.97
C ALA A 11 6.78 -10.79 -7.33
N LYS A 12 7.03 -11.77 -8.21
CA LYS A 12 7.53 -11.53 -9.56
C LYS A 12 6.61 -10.62 -10.36
N ASN A 13 5.30 -10.89 -10.36
CA ASN A 13 4.32 -10.08 -11.09
C ASN A 13 4.19 -8.67 -10.49
N TYR A 14 4.17 -8.57 -9.16
CA TYR A 14 4.05 -7.30 -8.45
C TYR A 14 5.25 -6.38 -8.73
N LEU A 15 6.47 -6.94 -8.77
CA LEU A 15 7.71 -6.20 -9.05
C LEU A 15 7.86 -5.78 -10.52
N ASN A 16 7.18 -6.50 -11.43
CA ASN A 16 7.23 -6.28 -12.88
C ASN A 16 5.84 -5.89 -13.43
N PRO A 17 5.23 -4.79 -12.96
CA PRO A 17 3.93 -4.39 -13.46
C PRO A 17 4.04 -3.93 -14.93
N PRO A 18 3.05 -4.24 -15.79
CA PRO A 18 3.09 -3.91 -17.21
C PRO A 18 2.98 -2.41 -17.49
N ILE A 19 2.50 -1.62 -16.53
CA ILE A 19 2.35 -0.17 -16.60
C ILE A 19 2.76 0.49 -15.29
N GLN A 20 3.01 1.81 -15.30
CA GLN A 20 3.47 2.56 -14.12
C GLN A 20 2.38 2.82 -13.06
N ASN A 21 1.10 2.60 -13.37
CA ASN A 21 -0.02 2.94 -12.49
C ASN A 21 -0.48 1.78 -11.58
N ILE A 22 0.34 0.72 -11.44
CA ILE A 22 -0.01 -0.49 -10.69
C ILE A 22 1.15 -0.83 -9.75
N SER A 23 0.86 -1.58 -8.68
CA SER A 23 1.83 -2.01 -7.66
C SER A 23 2.53 -0.80 -7.00
N TYR A 24 3.73 -1.01 -6.46
CA TYR A 24 4.52 0.05 -5.82
C TYR A 24 4.74 1.27 -6.74
N LYS A 25 4.92 1.05 -8.05
CA LYS A 25 5.07 2.15 -9.03
C LYS A 25 3.83 3.03 -9.07
N GLY A 26 2.64 2.44 -8.99
CA GLY A 26 1.37 3.16 -8.93
C GLY A 26 1.26 4.00 -7.66
N ILE A 27 1.65 3.46 -6.51
CA ILE A 27 1.66 4.17 -5.22
C ILE A 27 2.62 5.36 -5.27
N LEU A 28 3.84 5.15 -5.77
CA LEU A 28 4.82 6.21 -5.96
C LEU A 28 4.31 7.30 -6.90
N LYS A 29 3.63 6.92 -7.99
CA LYS A 29 3.01 7.89 -8.89
C LYS A 29 1.92 8.68 -8.17
N THR A 30 1.04 8.01 -7.43
CA THR A 30 -0.04 8.64 -6.66
C THR A 30 0.50 9.67 -5.67
N SER A 31 1.62 9.42 -4.99
CA SER A 31 2.24 10.39 -4.06
C SER A 31 2.44 11.77 -4.71
N LYS A 32 2.84 11.78 -5.98
CA LYS A 32 3.10 13.01 -6.75
C LYS A 32 1.81 13.63 -7.29
N GLU A 33 0.87 12.79 -7.74
CA GLU A 33 -0.37 13.26 -8.37
C GLU A 33 -1.34 13.87 -7.37
N ILE A 34 -1.38 13.42 -6.12
CA ILE A 34 -2.30 13.96 -5.10
C ILE A 34 -2.01 15.43 -4.77
N ILE A 35 -0.74 15.86 -4.82
CA ILE A 35 -0.34 17.26 -4.64
C ILE A 35 -0.89 18.12 -5.79
N LYS A 36 -0.77 17.62 -7.03
CA LYS A 36 -1.28 18.34 -8.21
C LYS A 36 -2.81 18.33 -8.27
N TRP A 37 -3.45 17.28 -7.78
CA TRP A 37 -4.89 17.19 -7.69
C TRP A 37 -5.43 18.19 -6.68
N PHE A 38 -4.85 18.26 -5.48
CA PHE A 38 -5.24 19.23 -4.45
C PHE A 38 -5.21 20.67 -4.97
N LYS A 39 -4.14 21.07 -5.66
CA LYS A 39 -3.99 22.42 -6.25
C LYS A 39 -4.99 22.75 -7.36
N ARG A 40 -5.56 21.74 -8.02
CA ARG A 40 -6.46 21.89 -9.17
C ARG A 40 -7.92 21.62 -8.85
N SER A 41 -8.20 21.02 -7.69
CA SER A 41 -9.55 20.69 -7.28
C SER A 41 -10.37 21.97 -7.05
N LYS A 42 -11.62 21.96 -7.55
CA LYS A 42 -12.61 23.01 -7.29
C LYS A 42 -13.44 22.72 -6.04
N ASP A 43 -13.36 21.48 -5.53
CA ASP A 43 -14.07 21.01 -4.34
C ASP A 43 -13.16 20.10 -3.51
N ILE A 44 -12.16 20.71 -2.87
CA ILE A 44 -11.19 19.99 -2.01
C ILE A 44 -11.91 19.19 -0.92
N GLU A 45 -12.98 19.74 -0.36
CA GLU A 45 -13.71 19.09 0.71
C GLU A 45 -14.39 17.81 0.22
N GLY A 46 -15.20 17.90 -0.84
CA GLY A 46 -15.88 16.75 -1.43
C GLY A 46 -14.90 15.71 -1.95
N ASP A 47 -13.91 16.12 -2.73
CA ASP A 47 -12.92 15.24 -3.37
C ASP A 47 -12.16 14.39 -2.35
N PHE A 48 -11.59 15.04 -1.32
CA PHE A 48 -10.70 14.37 -0.38
C PHE A 48 -11.44 13.65 0.74
N LYS A 49 -12.57 14.18 1.23
CA LYS A 49 -13.41 13.45 2.21
C LYS A 49 -14.04 12.20 1.58
N THR A 50 -14.54 12.30 0.35
CA THR A 50 -15.11 11.14 -0.35
C THR A 50 -14.04 10.09 -0.60
N THR A 51 -12.85 10.50 -1.04
CA THR A 51 -11.73 9.56 -1.25
C THR A 51 -11.28 8.91 0.05
N ALA A 52 -11.15 9.66 1.14
CA ALA A 52 -10.85 9.12 2.46
C ALA A 52 -11.89 8.09 2.91
N MET A 53 -13.18 8.41 2.71
CA MET A 53 -14.28 7.49 3.01
C MET A 53 -14.18 6.23 2.17
N LEU A 54 -13.89 6.34 0.87
CA LEU A 54 -13.76 5.19 -0.02
C LEU A 54 -12.57 4.30 0.39
N MET A 55 -11.44 4.91 0.74
CA MET A 55 -10.24 4.20 1.20
C MET A 55 -10.49 3.37 2.47
N GLU A 56 -11.37 3.83 3.37
CA GLU A 56 -11.69 3.14 4.62
C GLU A 56 -12.92 2.21 4.54
N LYS A 57 -13.99 2.65 3.88
CA LYS A 57 -15.34 2.10 4.06
C LYS A 57 -15.97 1.48 2.80
N ALA A 58 -15.39 1.64 1.60
CA ALA A 58 -15.95 1.04 0.37
C ALA A 58 -15.60 -0.45 0.23
N GLY A 59 -15.86 -1.23 1.29
CA GLY A 59 -15.51 -2.65 1.36
C GLY A 59 -14.01 -2.92 1.52
N THR A 60 -13.18 -1.89 1.60
CA THR A 60 -11.72 -2.01 1.74
C THR A 60 -11.22 -2.06 3.18
N GLY A 61 -12.04 -1.77 4.20
CA GLY A 61 -11.64 -1.85 5.62
C GLY A 61 -10.34 -1.10 5.99
N GLY A 62 -9.98 -0.05 5.23
CA GLY A 62 -8.73 0.69 5.38
C GLY A 62 -7.50 -0.19 5.11
N ALA A 63 -7.27 -0.55 3.84
CA ALA A 63 -6.16 -1.38 3.33
C ALA A 63 -6.46 -2.89 3.10
N LEU A 64 -7.66 -3.26 2.64
CA LEU A 64 -8.12 -4.65 2.46
C LEU A 64 -7.09 -5.56 1.82
N PHE A 65 -6.58 -5.20 0.63
CA PHE A 65 -5.64 -6.08 -0.08
C PHE A 65 -4.32 -6.27 0.67
N ARG A 66 -3.87 -5.26 1.42
CA ARG A 66 -2.68 -5.36 2.28
C ARG A 66 -2.96 -6.24 3.49
N ASN A 67 -4.12 -6.08 4.12
CA ASN A 67 -4.55 -6.95 5.23
C ASN A 67 -4.72 -8.40 4.78
N LEU A 68 -5.32 -8.61 3.61
CA LEU A 68 -5.51 -9.93 3.03
C LEU A 68 -4.16 -10.61 2.76
N TYR A 69 -3.23 -9.90 2.12
CA TYR A 69 -1.91 -10.47 1.83
C TYR A 69 -1.08 -10.67 3.09
N ARG A 70 -1.16 -9.75 4.06
CA ARG A 70 -0.60 -9.93 5.41
C ARG A 70 -1.06 -11.23 6.04
N ASP A 71 -2.38 -11.46 6.09
CA ASP A 71 -2.94 -12.64 6.77
C ASP A 71 -2.56 -13.93 6.03
N PHE A 72 -2.55 -13.89 4.69
CA PHE A 72 -2.00 -14.97 3.88
C PHE A 72 -0.52 -15.27 4.20
N LEU A 73 0.34 -14.25 4.34
CA LEU A 73 1.75 -14.45 4.70
C LEU A 73 1.90 -15.00 6.13
N LYS A 74 1.05 -14.56 7.07
CA LYS A 74 1.03 -15.08 8.44
C LYS A 74 0.74 -16.58 8.46
N GLU A 75 -0.33 -17.01 7.79
CA GLU A 75 -0.72 -18.42 7.69
C GLU A 75 0.33 -19.24 6.93
N SER A 76 0.89 -18.66 5.85
CA SER A 76 1.98 -19.27 5.10
C SER A 76 3.20 -19.52 5.97
N TYR A 77 3.60 -18.55 6.80
CA TYR A 77 4.70 -18.72 7.75
C TYR A 77 4.41 -19.80 8.79
N GLN A 78 3.18 -19.90 9.30
CA GLN A 78 2.81 -20.92 10.27
C GLN A 78 3.05 -22.34 9.74
N ILE A 79 2.84 -22.56 8.43
CA ILE A 79 3.04 -23.84 7.74
C ILE A 79 4.50 -24.03 7.32
N LEU A 80 5.12 -23.02 6.71
CA LEU A 80 6.42 -23.15 6.03
C LEU A 80 7.62 -22.88 6.92
N LYS A 81 7.45 -22.08 7.99
CA LYS A 81 8.52 -21.62 8.90
C LYS A 81 9.69 -20.86 8.24
N VAL A 82 9.49 -20.35 7.01
CA VAL A 82 10.47 -19.53 6.27
C VAL A 82 10.52 -18.12 6.87
N LYS A 83 11.71 -17.64 7.24
CA LYS A 83 11.88 -16.40 8.02
C LYS A 83 11.51 -15.15 7.22
N GLU A 84 11.83 -15.16 5.93
CA GLU A 84 11.59 -14.11 4.94
C GLU A 84 10.09 -13.87 4.74
N VAL A 85 9.28 -14.95 4.83
CA VAL A 85 7.81 -14.86 4.82
C VAL A 85 7.29 -14.17 6.07
N LYS A 86 7.88 -14.45 7.24
CA LYS A 86 7.52 -13.76 8.49
C LYS A 86 7.93 -12.28 8.44
N GLU A 87 9.13 -11.98 7.98
CA GLU A 87 9.63 -10.62 7.82
C GLU A 87 8.70 -9.80 6.93
N SER A 88 8.33 -10.35 5.78
CA SER A 88 7.40 -9.69 4.86
C SER A 88 6.01 -9.54 5.46
N TYR A 89 5.52 -10.52 6.24
CA TYR A 89 4.28 -10.39 7.01
C TYR A 89 4.33 -9.18 7.96
N ASP A 90 5.43 -9.03 8.73
CA ASP A 90 5.60 -7.93 9.67
C ASP A 90 5.62 -6.58 8.93
N MET A 91 6.29 -6.51 7.78
CA MET A 91 6.26 -5.31 6.91
C MET A 91 4.84 -4.98 6.44
N PHE A 92 4.04 -5.97 6.06
CA PHE A 92 2.66 -5.76 5.63
C PHE A 92 1.71 -5.30 6.76
N ILE A 93 2.03 -5.57 8.04
CA ILE A 93 1.35 -4.95 9.19
C ILE A 93 1.57 -3.43 9.15
N ASP A 94 2.82 -3.00 9.02
CA ASP A 94 3.18 -1.59 9.01
C ASP A 94 2.63 -0.87 7.78
N ILE A 95 2.73 -1.48 6.60
CA ILE A 95 2.19 -0.95 5.35
C ILE A 95 0.66 -0.72 5.48
N ALA A 96 -0.08 -1.66 6.07
CA ALA A 96 -1.51 -1.48 6.29
C ALA A 96 -1.83 -0.33 7.26
N ARG A 97 -1.03 -0.17 8.32
CA ARG A 97 -1.13 0.96 9.26
C ARG A 97 -0.88 2.31 8.57
N LEU A 98 0.17 2.40 7.76
CA LEU A 98 0.52 3.60 6.99
C LEU A 98 -0.60 3.96 6.00
N TRP A 99 -1.18 2.98 5.33
CA TRP A 99 -2.30 3.22 4.39
C TRP A 99 -3.53 3.83 5.09
N LYS A 100 -3.85 3.39 6.32
CA LYS A 100 -4.89 4.02 7.15
C LYS A 100 -4.49 5.43 7.62
N ALA A 101 -3.20 5.74 7.74
CA ALA A 101 -2.76 7.09 8.05
C ALA A 101 -3.03 8.04 6.87
N VAL A 102 -2.80 7.58 5.63
CA VAL A 102 -3.09 8.35 4.40
C VAL A 102 -4.57 8.73 4.33
N SER A 103 -5.50 7.80 4.60
CA SER A 103 -6.94 8.09 4.56
C SER A 103 -7.35 9.14 5.60
N LYS A 104 -6.79 9.09 6.82
CA LYS A 104 -7.00 10.11 7.85
C LYS A 104 -6.46 11.48 7.43
N LEU A 105 -5.30 11.52 6.78
CA LEU A 105 -4.74 12.76 6.25
C LEU A 105 -5.61 13.35 5.14
N PHE A 106 -6.17 12.52 4.26
CA PHE A 106 -7.13 12.97 3.24
C PHE A 106 -8.39 13.56 3.87
N MET A 107 -8.91 12.92 4.93
CA MET A 107 -10.05 13.47 5.68
C MET A 107 -9.70 14.86 6.24
N LYS A 108 -8.54 15.01 6.87
CA LYS A 108 -8.06 16.30 7.40
C LYS A 108 -7.84 17.34 6.32
N ALA A 109 -7.29 16.96 5.17
CA ALA A 109 -7.13 17.85 4.02
C ALA A 109 -8.47 18.36 3.51
N GLY A 110 -9.49 17.50 3.42
CA GLY A 110 -10.84 17.89 3.04
C GLY A 110 -11.54 18.78 4.08
N GLU A 111 -11.32 18.53 5.38
CA GLU A 111 -11.86 19.35 6.48
C GLU A 111 -11.25 20.76 6.54
N THR A 112 -9.94 20.85 6.38
CA THR A 112 -9.18 22.08 6.66
C THR A 112 -8.81 22.86 5.41
N LYS A 113 -8.84 22.20 4.24
CA LYS A 113 -8.31 22.72 2.97
C LYS A 113 -6.84 23.13 3.07
N ASP A 114 -6.09 22.50 3.97
CA ASP A 114 -4.66 22.71 4.17
C ASP A 114 -3.84 21.66 3.40
N ILE A 115 -2.94 22.15 2.52
CA ILE A 115 -2.08 21.33 1.67
C ILE A 115 -1.04 20.52 2.47
N GLU A 116 -0.71 20.95 3.69
CA GLU A 116 0.28 20.27 4.53
C GLU A 116 -0.12 18.83 4.85
N TYR A 117 -1.43 18.54 4.95
CA TYR A 117 -1.91 17.16 5.12
C TYR A 117 -1.68 16.31 3.86
N ILE A 118 -1.74 16.91 2.67
CA ILE A 118 -1.44 16.22 1.40
C ILE A 118 0.05 16.03 1.22
N ASN A 119 0.89 16.98 1.64
CA ASN A 119 2.34 16.82 1.63
C ASN A 119 2.76 15.64 2.52
N LYS A 120 2.24 15.56 3.75
CA LYS A 120 2.46 14.40 4.64
C LYS A 120 1.93 13.09 4.06
N ALA A 121 0.76 13.12 3.43
CA ALA A 121 0.21 11.92 2.79
C ALA A 121 1.08 11.44 1.63
N SER A 122 1.67 12.38 0.87
CA SER A 122 2.61 12.09 -0.21
C SER A 122 3.86 11.39 0.32
N GLU A 123 4.46 11.90 1.39
CA GLU A 123 5.63 11.28 2.03
C GLU A 123 5.34 9.84 2.48
N ILE A 124 4.20 9.62 3.14
CA ILE A 124 3.78 8.28 3.56
C ILE A 124 3.56 7.35 2.36
N LEU A 125 2.99 7.84 1.25
CA LEU A 125 2.82 7.02 0.04
C LEU A 125 4.17 6.63 -0.59
N VAL A 126 5.18 7.50 -0.53
CA VAL A 126 6.55 7.13 -0.94
C VAL A 126 7.08 6.00 -0.04
N GLU A 127 6.95 6.14 1.28
CA GLU A 127 7.36 5.10 2.23
C GLU A 127 6.66 3.76 1.97
N ILE A 128 5.34 3.79 1.75
CA ILE A 128 4.55 2.59 1.43
C ILE A 128 5.05 1.94 0.14
N SER A 129 5.32 2.74 -0.90
CA SER A 129 5.87 2.22 -2.17
C SER A 129 7.18 1.49 -1.94
N ASP A 130 8.10 2.09 -1.21
CA ASP A 130 9.43 1.49 -0.98
C ASP A 130 9.33 0.22 -0.14
N LYS A 131 8.51 0.22 0.93
CA LYS A 131 8.27 -0.97 1.77
C LYS A 131 7.61 -2.11 1.01
N GLU A 132 6.60 -1.83 0.17
CA GLU A 132 5.96 -2.88 -0.65
C GLU A 132 6.92 -3.47 -1.68
N LYS A 133 7.78 -2.63 -2.27
CA LYS A 133 8.82 -3.11 -3.19
C LYS A 133 9.84 -4.00 -2.45
N GLU A 134 10.29 -3.58 -1.28
CA GLU A 134 11.26 -4.31 -0.46
C GLU A 134 10.69 -5.66 0.00
N ALA A 135 9.50 -5.69 0.57
CA ALA A 135 8.84 -6.93 1.00
C ALA A 135 8.69 -7.92 -0.17
N MET A 136 8.33 -7.45 -1.36
CA MET A 136 8.22 -8.32 -2.52
C MET A 136 9.56 -8.83 -3.03
N ASN A 137 10.66 -8.07 -2.91
CA ASN A 137 11.99 -8.58 -3.24
C ASN A 137 12.44 -9.67 -2.26
N ILE A 138 12.20 -9.48 -0.95
CA ILE A 138 12.48 -10.48 0.08
C ILE A 138 11.75 -11.79 -0.25
N LEU A 139 10.44 -11.71 -0.53
CA LEU A 139 9.64 -12.88 -0.91
C LEU A 139 10.12 -13.54 -2.20
N LEU A 140 10.49 -12.75 -3.21
CA LEU A 140 10.96 -13.30 -4.49
C LEU A 140 12.27 -14.06 -4.31
N ASN A 141 13.22 -13.51 -3.57
CA ASN A 141 14.52 -14.14 -3.31
C ASN A 141 14.34 -15.46 -2.55
N ALA A 142 13.50 -15.47 -1.50
CA ALA A 142 13.20 -16.66 -0.72
C ALA A 142 12.53 -17.80 -1.52
N CYS A 143 11.96 -17.50 -2.69
CA CYS A 143 11.33 -18.49 -3.57
C CYS A 143 12.26 -19.00 -4.69
N GLN A 144 13.46 -18.43 -4.82
CA GLN A 144 14.47 -18.81 -5.81
C GLN A 144 15.55 -19.73 -5.21
N GLU A 145 15.62 -19.80 -3.88
CA GLU A 145 16.39 -20.78 -3.11
C GLU A 145 15.69 -22.14 -3.04
#